data_AF-A0A7V9Q4M6-F1
#
_entry.id   AF-A0A7V9Q4M6-F1
#
_cell.length_a   1.000
_cell.length_b   1.000
_cell.length_c   1.000
_cell.angle_alpha   90.00
_cell.angle_beta   90.00
_cell.angle_gamma   90.00
#
_symmetry.space_group_name_H-M   'P 1'
#
loop_
_entity.id
_entity.type
_entity.pdbx_description
1 polymer ?
#
loop_
_entity_poly.entity_id
_entity_poly.type
_entity_poly.pdbx_seq_one_letter_code
_entity_poly.pdbx_strand_id
1 'polypeptide(L)'
;NDLDIPTLMALEDYLDDFAGALIVVSHDRYFLDRTINYIFRFEGDGRVREYPGDYSAYLEFREREEAARTAESRAAGVTNQPPSIARGENAKPRKMSFKEKRELETLEAQIATAESRRAEIEAQLNVHSSDAAQVQMLFTEQRQLLQRINVDLERWAELAEKAE
;
A
#
# COMPACT_ATOMS: atom_id res chain seq x y z
N ASN A 1 -16.15 2.61 -3.81
CA ASN A 1 -17.07 1.67 -3.15
C ASN A 1 -18.17 2.55 -2.60
N ASP A 2 -19.29 2.59 -3.32
CA ASP A 2 -20.32 3.65 -3.21
C ASP A 2 -21.56 3.12 -2.48
N LEU A 3 -21.34 2.24 -1.50
CA LEU A 3 -22.40 1.75 -0.63
C LEU A 3 -22.48 2.64 0.61
N ASP A 4 -23.67 3.16 0.88
CA ASP A 4 -23.94 3.89 2.11
C ASP A 4 -23.66 2.98 3.33
N ILE A 5 -23.19 3.57 4.43
CA ILE A 5 -22.84 2.87 5.69
C ILE A 5 -23.93 1.88 6.14
N PRO A 6 -25.23 2.21 6.13
CA PRO A 6 -26.27 1.27 6.55
C PRO A 6 -26.36 0.02 5.66
N THR A 7 -26.07 0.17 4.37
CA THR A 7 -26.11 -0.93 3.39
C THR A 7 -24.91 -1.85 3.58
N LEU A 8 -23.73 -1.29 3.91
CA LEU A 8 -22.56 -2.06 4.28
C LEU A 8 -22.81 -2.89 5.54
N MET A 9 -23.38 -2.30 6.59
CA MET A 9 -23.70 -3.03 7.82
C MET A 9 -24.68 -4.18 7.58
N ALA A 10 -25.74 -3.95 6.80
CA ALA A 10 -26.70 -5.01 6.47
C ALA A 10 -26.08 -6.14 5.64
N LEU A 11 -25.10 -5.80 4.77
CA LEU A 11 -24.34 -6.79 4.03
C LEU A 11 -23.41 -7.59 4.94
N GLU A 12 -22.70 -6.92 5.85
CA GLU A 12 -21.83 -7.57 6.84
C GLU A 12 -22.61 -8.57 7.70
N ASP A 13 -23.75 -8.15 8.26
CA ASP A 13 -24.60 -9.03 9.09
C ASP A 13 -25.10 -10.26 8.30
N TYR A 14 -25.41 -10.09 7.01
CA TYR A 14 -25.81 -11.21 6.16
C TYR A 14 -24.64 -12.18 5.88
N LEU A 15 -23.43 -11.66 5.74
CA LEU A 15 -22.24 -12.46 5.44
C LEU A 15 -21.79 -13.28 6.66
N ASP A 16 -22.02 -12.81 7.89
CA ASP A 16 -21.72 -13.55 9.12
C ASP A 16 -22.49 -14.88 9.20
N ASP A 17 -23.76 -14.90 8.75
CA ASP A 17 -24.61 -16.10 8.74
C ASP A 17 -24.53 -16.92 7.43
N PHE A 18 -23.68 -16.50 6.48
CA PHE A 18 -23.61 -17.13 5.17
C PHE A 18 -22.91 -18.49 5.23
N ALA A 19 -23.67 -19.59 5.10
CA ALA A 19 -23.18 -20.96 5.17
C ALA A 19 -22.36 -21.46 3.94
N GLY A 20 -21.86 -20.55 3.10
CA GLY A 20 -21.13 -20.87 1.87
C GLY A 20 -19.66 -20.44 1.91
N ALA A 21 -18.94 -20.70 0.82
CA ALA A 21 -17.60 -20.14 0.61
C ALA A 21 -17.72 -18.75 -0.01
N LEU A 22 -17.07 -17.76 0.60
CA LEU A 22 -17.03 -16.38 0.13
C LEU A 22 -15.61 -16.04 -0.33
N ILE A 23 -15.49 -15.44 -1.52
CA ILE A 23 -14.24 -14.84 -2.00
C ILE A 23 -14.50 -13.35 -2.16
N VAL A 24 -13.80 -12.55 -1.35
CA VAL A 24 -13.95 -11.10 -1.31
C VAL A 24 -12.72 -10.42 -1.91
N VAL A 25 -12.95 -9.45 -2.78
CA VAL A 25 -11.92 -8.50 -3.23
C VAL A 25 -12.41 -7.10 -2.86
N SER A 26 -11.78 -6.49 -1.88
CA SER A 26 -12.11 -5.14 -1.42
C SER A 26 -10.85 -4.34 -1.11
N HIS A 27 -10.97 -3.02 -1.19
CA HIS A 27 -9.96 -2.08 -0.71
C HIS A 27 -10.32 -1.51 0.68
N ASP A 28 -11.50 -1.81 1.19
CA ASP A 28 -11.95 -1.37 2.51
C ASP A 28 -11.43 -2.32 3.60
N ARG A 29 -10.56 -1.79 4.46
CA ARG A 29 -9.91 -2.55 5.52
C ARG A 29 -10.90 -2.98 6.61
N TYR A 30 -11.88 -2.14 6.94
CA TYR A 30 -12.86 -2.45 7.99
C TYR A 30 -13.79 -3.58 7.57
N PHE A 31 -14.23 -3.53 6.31
CA PHE A 31 -15.04 -4.60 5.72
C PHE A 31 -14.27 -5.92 5.68
N LEU A 32 -13.00 -5.89 5.24
CA LEU A 32 -12.15 -7.07 5.24
C LEU A 32 -11.98 -7.60 6.66
N ASP A 33 -11.61 -6.77 7.63
CA ASP A 33 -11.38 -7.22 9.00
C ASP A 33 -12.58 -7.95 9.62
N ARG A 34 -13.80 -7.55 9.28
CA ARG A 34 -15.02 -8.20 9.79
C ARG A 34 -15.39 -9.47 9.03
N THR A 35 -15.16 -9.51 7.71
CA THR A 35 -15.74 -10.54 6.83
C THR A 35 -14.79 -11.67 6.42
N ILE A 36 -13.47 -11.50 6.58
CA ILE A 36 -12.50 -12.50 6.15
C ILE A 36 -11.78 -13.19 7.31
N ASN A 37 -11.51 -14.48 7.14
CA ASN A 37 -10.76 -15.28 8.08
C ASN A 37 -9.40 -15.74 7.52
N TYR A 38 -9.17 -15.53 6.22
CA TYR A 38 -7.98 -15.93 5.49
C TYR A 38 -7.66 -14.92 4.38
N ILE A 39 -6.37 -14.60 4.20
CA ILE A 39 -5.88 -13.73 3.14
C ILE A 39 -4.99 -14.51 2.18
N PHE A 40 -5.32 -14.40 0.89
CA PHE A 40 -4.45 -14.83 -0.20
C PHE A 40 -3.67 -13.63 -0.73
N ARG A 41 -2.36 -13.61 -0.50
CA ARG A 41 -1.48 -12.58 -1.02
C ARG A 41 -0.77 -13.06 -2.26
N PHE A 42 -0.87 -12.28 -3.33
CA PHE A 42 -0.07 -12.45 -4.54
C PHE A 42 1.28 -11.75 -4.34
N GLU A 43 2.37 -12.51 -4.29
CA GLU A 43 3.73 -11.97 -4.10
C GLU A 43 4.47 -11.66 -5.40
N GLY A 44 3.80 -11.84 -6.55
CA GLY A 44 4.44 -11.80 -7.87
C GLY A 44 4.93 -13.19 -8.29
N ASP A 45 5.35 -13.32 -9.56
CA ASP A 45 5.86 -14.58 -10.15
C ASP A 45 4.95 -15.81 -9.98
N GLY A 46 3.63 -15.58 -9.91
CA GLY A 46 2.65 -16.64 -9.71
C GLY A 46 2.66 -17.26 -8.31
N ARG A 47 3.37 -16.67 -7.34
CA ARG A 47 3.41 -17.13 -5.95
C ARG A 47 2.25 -16.53 -5.17
N VAL A 48 1.47 -17.41 -4.55
CA VAL A 48 0.40 -17.03 -3.62
C VAL A 48 0.78 -17.57 -2.24
N ARG A 49 0.73 -16.70 -1.23
CA ARG A 49 0.89 -17.10 0.16
C ARG A 49 -0.39 -16.84 0.93
N GLU A 50 -0.68 -17.76 1.84
CA GLU A 50 -1.87 -17.76 2.67
C GLU A 50 -1.50 -17.24 4.05
N TYR A 51 -2.32 -16.34 4.58
CA TYR A 51 -2.18 -15.81 5.93
C TYR A 51 -3.50 -16.07 6.68
N PRO A 52 -3.46 -16.80 7.81
CA PRO A 52 -4.63 -16.99 8.65
C PRO A 52 -4.92 -15.73 9.46
N GLY A 53 -6.21 -15.38 9.57
CA GLY A 53 -6.68 -14.21 10.31
C GLY A 53 -7.29 -13.13 9.42
N ASP A 54 -7.67 -12.05 10.08
CA ASP A 54 -8.21 -10.84 9.47
C ASP A 54 -7.09 -9.98 8.81
N TYR A 55 -7.47 -8.84 8.26
CA TYR A 55 -6.53 -7.96 7.56
C TYR A 55 -5.54 -7.27 8.50
N SER A 56 -5.98 -6.91 9.71
CA SER A 56 -5.13 -6.38 10.77
C SER A 56 -4.05 -7.38 11.20
N ALA A 57 -4.42 -8.64 11.43
CA ALA A 57 -3.47 -9.71 11.74
C ALA A 57 -2.45 -9.91 10.61
N TYR A 58 -2.90 -9.84 9.36
CA TYR A 58 -2.01 -9.89 8.20
C TYR A 58 -0.99 -8.74 8.18
N LEU A 59 -1.39 -7.51 8.52
CA LEU A 59 -0.46 -6.38 8.62
C LEU A 59 0.63 -6.65 9.66
N GLU A 60 0.27 -7.18 10.83
CA GLU A 60 1.25 -7.56 11.86
C GLU A 60 2.22 -8.65 11.37
N PHE A 61 1.70 -9.67 10.68
CA PHE A 61 2.54 -10.71 10.07
C PHE A 61 3.53 -10.11 9.06
N ARG A 62 3.07 -9.16 8.24
CA ARG A 62 3.91 -8.48 7.26
C ARG A 62 5.02 -7.67 7.91
N GLU A 63 4.70 -6.88 8.92
CA GLU A 63 5.70 -6.08 9.65
C GLU A 63 6.77 -6.98 10.30
N ARG A 64 6.36 -8.10 10.91
CA ARG A 64 7.30 -9.08 11.48
C ARG A 64 8.20 -9.72 10.42
N GLU A 65 7.64 -10.09 9.27
CA GLU A 65 8.43 -10.67 8.16
C GLU A 65 9.41 -9.66 7.53
N GLU A 66 9.04 -8.38 7.47
CA GLU A 66 9.93 -7.31 6.98
C GLU A 66 11.05 -7.01 7.99
N ALA A 67 10.72 -6.97 9.29
CA ALA A 67 11.70 -6.82 10.36
C ALA A 67 12.69 -7.99 10.39
N ALA A 68 12.21 -9.23 10.23
CA ALA A 68 13.05 -10.42 10.18
C ALA A 68 14.02 -10.41 8.98
N ARG A 69 13.53 -10.07 7.77
CA ARG A 69 14.38 -9.92 6.57
C ARG A 69 15.45 -8.84 6.74
N THR A 70 15.10 -7.74 7.40
CA THR A 70 16.04 -6.65 7.69
C THR A 70 17.09 -7.08 8.72
N ALA A 71 16.73 -7.92 9.69
CA ALA A 71 17.67 -8.47 10.66
C ALA A 71 18.62 -9.50 10.05
N GLU A 72 18.13 -10.41 9.20
CA GLU A 72 18.95 -11.41 8.51
C GLU A 72 19.94 -10.79 7.52
N SER A 73 19.52 -9.77 6.77
CA SER A 73 20.42 -9.04 5.87
C SER A 73 21.52 -8.26 6.62
N ARG A 74 21.25 -7.78 7.84
CA ARG A 74 22.26 -7.19 8.73
C ARG A 74 23.21 -8.23 9.31
N ALA A 75 22.74 -9.43 9.64
CA ALA A 75 23.57 -10.51 10.18
C ALA A 75 24.50 -11.13 9.11
N ALA A 76 24.02 -11.25 7.87
CA ALA A 76 24.81 -11.78 6.74
C ALA A 76 25.94 -10.86 6.26
N GLY A 77 25.95 -9.58 6.68
CA GLY A 77 26.99 -8.60 6.34
C GLY A 77 28.23 -8.59 7.25
N VAL A 78 28.27 -9.42 8.32
CA VAL A 78 29.29 -9.32 9.39
C VAL A 78 30.34 -10.44 9.34
N THR A 79 30.76 -10.87 8.14
CA THR A 79 31.89 -11.84 8.02
C THR A 79 32.88 -11.43 6.94
N ASN A 80 33.52 -10.28 7.14
CA ASN A 80 34.95 -10.08 6.91
C ASN A 80 35.31 -8.62 7.11
N GLN A 81 35.85 -8.26 8.28
CA GLN A 81 36.82 -7.17 8.36
C GLN A 81 37.69 -7.33 9.62
N PRO A 82 39.04 -7.23 9.52
CA PRO A 82 39.92 -7.23 10.68
C PRO A 82 39.77 -5.94 11.49
N PRO A 83 40.21 -5.91 12.77
CA PRO A 83 39.98 -4.78 13.65
C PRO A 83 40.84 -3.59 13.23
N SER A 84 40.21 -2.52 12.74
CA SER A 84 40.88 -1.22 12.59
C SER A 84 40.48 -0.31 13.75
N ILE A 85 41.51 0.30 14.31
CA ILE A 85 41.48 1.08 15.55
C ILE A 85 40.82 2.44 15.28
N ALA A 86 39.85 2.76 16.14
CA ALA A 86 39.38 4.08 16.54
C ALA A 86 39.50 5.24 15.53
N ARG A 87 38.34 5.72 15.07
CA ARG A 87 38.13 7.16 14.96
C ARG A 87 36.68 7.50 15.26
N GLY A 88 36.45 8.16 16.38
CA GLY A 88 35.17 8.76 16.68
C GLY A 88 34.91 9.90 15.70
N GLU A 89 33.76 9.85 15.04
CA GLU A 89 33.11 11.03 14.49
C GLU A 89 31.63 10.95 14.80
N ASN A 90 31.18 11.94 15.56
CA ASN A 90 29.79 12.22 15.85
C ASN A 90 28.99 12.25 14.54
N ALA A 91 28.14 11.25 14.32
CA ALA A 91 27.12 11.29 13.29
C ALA A 91 26.07 12.34 13.68
N LYS A 92 26.32 13.61 13.30
CA LYS A 92 25.27 14.62 13.30
C LYS A 92 24.15 14.16 12.37
N PRO A 93 22.87 14.39 12.72
CA PRO A 93 21.75 14.06 11.84
C PRO A 93 21.96 14.77 10.50
N ARG A 94 21.93 14.00 9.41
CA ARG A 94 22.10 14.53 8.05
C ARG A 94 20.87 15.37 7.72
N LYS A 95 21.00 16.69 7.87
CA LYS A 95 20.01 17.65 7.38
C LYS A 95 19.76 17.42 5.89
N MET A 96 18.48 17.33 5.55
CA MET A 96 17.94 17.18 4.21
C MET A 96 18.66 18.04 3.16
N SER A 97 19.10 17.40 2.07
CA SER A 97 19.77 18.02 0.92
C SER A 97 18.80 18.88 0.11
N PHE A 98 19.31 19.94 -0.53
CA PHE A 98 18.54 20.79 -1.46
C PHE A 98 17.87 19.98 -2.58
N LYS A 99 18.48 18.86 -2.99
CA LYS A 99 17.91 17.94 -3.98
C LYS A 99 16.66 17.22 -3.47
N GLU A 100 16.69 16.79 -2.21
CA GLU A 100 15.57 16.08 -1.56
C GLU A 100 14.39 17.02 -1.32
N LYS A 101 14.65 18.29 -1.00
CA LYS A 101 13.58 19.32 -0.88
C LYS A 101 12.86 19.55 -2.20
N ARG A 102 13.61 19.67 -3.28
CA ARG A 102 13.05 19.82 -4.62
C ARG A 102 12.30 18.56 -5.08
N GLU A 103 12.76 17.38 -4.65
CA GLU A 103 12.07 16.10 -4.90
C GLU A 103 10.72 16.06 -4.17
N LEU A 104 10.63 16.47 -2.89
CA LEU A 104 9.37 16.60 -2.17
C LEU A 104 8.37 17.53 -2.90
N GLU A 105 8.78 18.74 -3.24
CA GLU A 105 7.93 19.70 -3.96
C GLU A 105 7.42 19.12 -5.30
N THR A 106 8.26 18.33 -5.97
CA THR A 106 7.89 17.69 -7.23
C THR A 106 6.89 16.56 -7.00
N LEU A 107 7.11 15.73 -5.98
CA LEU A 107 6.21 14.64 -5.60
C LEU A 107 4.84 15.17 -5.19
N GLU A 108 4.78 16.24 -4.40
CA GLU A 108 3.52 16.89 -4.01
C GLU A 108 2.71 17.35 -5.22
N ALA A 109 3.37 18.01 -6.18
CA ALA A 109 2.72 18.44 -7.42
C ALA A 109 2.25 17.25 -8.28
N GLN A 110 3.04 16.17 -8.33
CA GLN A 110 2.70 14.95 -9.06
C GLN A 110 1.51 14.21 -8.45
N ILE A 111 1.50 14.06 -7.13
CA ILE A 111 0.39 13.45 -6.37
C ILE A 111 -0.89 14.26 -6.60
N ALA A 112 -0.86 15.58 -6.42
CA ALA A 112 -2.03 16.43 -6.62
C ALA A 112 -2.60 16.34 -8.05
N THR A 113 -1.72 16.27 -9.06
CA THR A 113 -2.13 16.11 -10.47
C THR A 113 -2.73 14.72 -10.72
N ALA A 114 -2.11 13.67 -10.19
CA ALA A 114 -2.58 12.29 -10.32
C ALA A 114 -3.92 12.07 -9.61
N GLU A 115 -4.12 12.66 -8.43
CA GLU A 115 -5.38 12.65 -7.69
C GLU A 115 -6.51 13.38 -8.45
N SER A 116 -6.20 14.54 -9.03
CA SER A 116 -7.16 15.27 -9.87
C SER A 116 -7.59 14.45 -11.08
N ARG A 117 -6.63 13.77 -11.74
CA ARG A 117 -6.93 12.88 -12.87
C ARG A 117 -7.75 11.66 -12.43
N ARG A 118 -7.47 11.11 -11.25
CA ARG A 118 -8.26 10.00 -10.68
C ARG A 118 -9.72 10.41 -10.47
N ALA A 119 -9.95 11.59 -9.90
CA ALA A 119 -11.29 12.12 -9.69
C ALA A 119 -12.04 12.35 -11.02
N GLU A 120 -11.33 12.80 -12.06
CA GLU A 120 -11.91 12.96 -13.40
C GLU A 120 -12.32 11.61 -14.02
N ILE A 121 -11.47 10.58 -13.90
CA ILE A 121 -11.79 9.22 -14.37
C ILE A 121 -13.00 8.65 -13.63
N GLU A 122 -13.09 8.87 -12.32
CA GLU A 122 -14.24 8.46 -11.51
C GLU A 122 -15.54 9.13 -11.98
N ALA A 123 -15.50 10.43 -12.29
CA ALA A 123 -16.63 11.13 -12.89
C ALA A 123 -17.00 10.55 -14.28
N GLN A 124 -16.01 10.21 -15.11
CA GLN A 124 -16.24 9.62 -16.43
C GLN A 124 -16.82 8.21 -16.34
N LEU A 125 -16.39 7.39 -15.37
CA LEU A 125 -16.94 6.05 -15.12
C LEU A 125 -18.43 6.11 -14.76
N ASN A 126 -18.84 7.11 -13.96
CA ASN A 126 -20.24 7.31 -13.61
C ASN A 126 -21.11 7.70 -14.82
N VAL A 127 -20.56 8.46 -15.77
CA VAL A 127 -21.28 8.88 -16.99
C VAL A 127 -21.32 7.78 -18.05
N HIS A 128 -20.25 7.00 -18.20
CA HIS A 128 -20.07 6.02 -19.28
C HIS A 128 -20.38 4.57 -18.85
N SER A 129 -21.17 4.37 -17.80
CA SER A 129 -21.47 3.06 -17.19
C SER A 129 -22.02 1.98 -18.16
N SER A 130 -22.57 2.37 -19.30
CA SER A 130 -23.16 1.46 -20.30
C SER A 130 -22.18 1.03 -21.41
N ASP A 131 -20.99 1.64 -21.52
CA ASP A 131 -19.97 1.28 -22.51
C ASP A 131 -18.87 0.43 -21.86
N ALA A 132 -18.97 -0.89 -22.04
CA ALA A 132 -18.03 -1.85 -21.44
C ALA A 132 -16.57 -1.64 -21.90
N ALA A 133 -16.34 -1.20 -23.14
CA ALA A 133 -14.99 -0.98 -23.65
C ALA A 133 -14.37 0.27 -23.03
N GLN A 134 -15.13 1.36 -22.96
CA GLN A 134 -14.70 2.61 -22.33
C GLN A 134 -14.47 2.44 -20.84
N VAL A 135 -15.38 1.74 -20.15
CA VAL A 135 -15.26 1.42 -18.71
C VAL A 135 -14.00 0.60 -18.44
N GLN A 136 -13.71 -0.42 -19.25
CA GLN A 136 -12.50 -1.23 -19.07
C GLN A 136 -11.20 -0.42 -19.25
N MET A 137 -11.17 0.50 -20.21
CA MET A 137 -10.01 1.40 -20.40
C MET A 137 -9.84 2.34 -19.21
N LEU A 138 -10.92 2.97 -18.76
CA LEU A 138 -10.92 3.87 -17.60
C LEU A 138 -10.50 3.16 -16.31
N PHE A 139 -10.97 1.92 -16.08
CA PHE A 139 -10.51 1.10 -14.95
C PHE A 139 -9.02 0.77 -15.03
N THR A 140 -8.50 0.50 -16.22
CA THR A 140 -7.07 0.22 -16.42
C THR A 140 -6.23 1.46 -16.11
N GLU A 141 -6.65 2.64 -16.60
CA GLU A 141 -6.01 3.92 -16.31
C GLU A 141 -6.09 4.27 -14.81
N GLN A 142 -7.25 4.09 -14.18
CA GLN A 142 -7.44 4.30 -12.75
C GLN A 142 -6.50 3.42 -11.92
N ARG A 143 -6.35 2.14 -12.28
CA ARG A 143 -5.45 1.22 -11.59
C ARG A 143 -3.99 1.68 -11.67
N GLN A 144 -3.55 2.13 -12.84
CA GLN A 144 -2.20 2.64 -13.04
C GLN A 144 -1.95 3.91 -12.22
N LEU A 145 -2.93 4.82 -12.18
CA LEU A 145 -2.85 6.04 -11.37
C LEU A 145 -2.79 5.73 -9.88
N LEU A 146 -3.59 4.79 -9.38
CA LEU A 146 -3.55 4.38 -7.97
C LEU A 146 -2.19 3.78 -7.59
N GLN A 147 -1.62 2.92 -8.45
CA GLN A 147 -0.28 2.39 -8.22
C GLN A 147 0.77 3.50 -8.18
N ARG A 148 0.68 4.47 -9.09
CA ARG A 148 1.61 5.60 -9.13
C ARG A 148 1.50 6.48 -7.88
N ILE A 149 0.28 6.83 -7.47
CA ILE A 149 0.04 7.65 -6.27
C ILE A 149 0.61 6.96 -5.03
N ASN A 150 0.41 5.66 -4.88
CA ASN A 150 0.96 4.92 -3.73
C ASN A 150 2.50 4.96 -3.70
N VAL A 151 3.17 4.76 -4.84
CA VAL A 151 4.64 4.83 -4.92
C VAL A 151 5.14 6.24 -4.61
N ASP A 152 4.48 7.27 -5.15
CA ASP A 152 4.86 8.66 -4.93
C ASP A 152 4.64 9.07 -3.46
N LEU A 153 3.57 8.56 -2.81
CA LEU A 153 3.28 8.77 -1.38
C LEU A 153 4.28 8.07 -0.47
N GLU A 154 4.65 6.81 -0.76
CA GLU A 154 5.69 6.08 -0.02
C GLU A 154 7.02 6.86 -0.07
N ARG A 155 7.39 7.33 -1.26
CA ARG A 155 8.60 8.13 -1.46
C ARG A 155 8.55 9.47 -0.74
N TRP A 156 7.39 10.14 -0.78
CA TRP A 156 7.17 11.39 -0.06
C TRP A 156 7.31 11.17 1.46
N ALA A 157 6.74 10.10 2.01
CA ALA A 157 6.82 9.77 3.43
C ALA A 157 8.26 9.53 3.89
N GLU A 158 9.06 8.78 3.12
CA GLU A 158 10.50 8.58 3.41
C GLU A 158 11.29 9.90 3.46
N LEU A 159 10.95 10.85 2.59
CA LEU A 159 11.62 12.15 2.52
C LEU A 159 11.14 13.09 3.62
N ALA A 160 9.87 13.00 4.01
CA ALA A 160 9.29 13.76 5.11
C ALA A 160 9.89 13.34 6.46
N GLU A 161 10.06 12.04 6.71
CA GLU A 161 10.68 11.52 7.94
C GLU A 161 12.15 11.98 8.08
N LYS A 162 12.86 12.17 6.96
CA LYS A 162 14.23 12.72 6.94
C LYS A 162 14.28 14.23 7.12
N ALA A 163 13.16 14.93 6.97
CA ALA A 163 13.06 16.38 7.14
C ALA A 163 12.83 16.79 8.60
N GLU A 164 12.30 15.88 9.42
CA GLU A 164 12.07 16.02 10.87
C GLU A 164 13.36 15.78 11.68
#